data_AF-A0A1Y1KXF6-F1
#
_entry.id   AF-A0A1Y1KXF6-F1
#
_cell.length_a   1.000
_cell.length_b   1.000
_cell.length_c   1.000
_cell.angle_alpha   90.00
_cell.angle_beta   90.00
_cell.angle_gamma   90.00
#
_symmetry.space_group_name_H-M   'P 1'
#
loop_
_entity.id
_entity.type
_entity.pdbx_description
1 polymer ?
#
loop_
_entity_poly.entity_id
_entity_poly.type
_entity_poly.pdbx_seq_one_letter_code
_entity_poly.pdbx_strand_id
1 'polypeptide(L)'
;MQAIENDQESDTLSRKTGLSYLHNPGSEPLRYMTLSNLLESAAARYGQTEAFVSLYDNRRVTYTELHRDADQLASGFRRLGLVRGDRIGLWAPNGIEWVTTMYAAARGGLITVDTFCNLRSICTKF
;
A
#
# COMPACT_ATOMS: atom_id res chain seq x y z
N MET A 1 -2.61 -16.04 -4.15
CA MET A 1 -1.90 -17.33 -4.10
C MET A 1 -1.10 -17.63 -5.38
N GLN A 2 -1.50 -17.13 -6.55
CA GLN A 2 -0.79 -17.35 -7.84
C GLN A 2 0.44 -16.46 -8.10
N ALA A 3 0.66 -15.39 -7.32
CA ALA A 3 1.81 -14.50 -7.55
C ALA A 3 3.14 -15.06 -7.04
N ILE A 4 3.12 -15.96 -6.05
CA ILE A 4 4.32 -16.50 -5.39
C ILE A 4 4.93 -17.65 -6.21
N GLU A 5 4.11 -18.39 -6.98
CA GLU A 5 4.57 -19.47 -7.87
C GLU A 5 5.37 -18.93 -9.06
N ASN A 6 4.97 -17.79 -9.62
CA ASN A 6 5.64 -17.17 -10.78
C ASN A 6 7.04 -16.63 -10.47
N ASP A 7 7.26 -16.14 -9.24
CA ASP A 7 8.57 -15.60 -8.83
C ASP A 7 9.61 -16.71 -8.65
N GLN A 8 9.20 -17.88 -8.12
CA GLN A 8 10.07 -19.05 -7.97
C GLN A 8 10.48 -19.65 -9.32
N GLU A 9 9.59 -19.64 -10.32
CA GLU A 9 9.87 -20.17 -11.66
C GLU A 9 10.88 -19.29 -12.42
N SER A 10 10.81 -17.96 -12.24
CA SER A 10 11.74 -17.02 -12.89
C SER A 10 13.17 -17.07 -12.33
N ASP A 11 13.33 -17.22 -11.00
CA ASP A 11 14.64 -17.34 -10.35
C ASP A 11 15.31 -18.69 -10.69
N THR A 12 14.49 -19.74 -10.84
CA THR A 12 14.94 -21.06 -11.27
C THR A 12 15.37 -21.06 -12.75
N LEU A 13 14.74 -20.25 -13.61
CA LEU A 13 15.14 -20.04 -15.01
C LEU A 13 16.48 -19.27 -15.14
N SER A 14 16.69 -18.26 -14.29
CA SER A 14 17.92 -17.45 -14.28
C SER A 14 19.16 -18.28 -13.92
N ARG A 15 19.08 -19.07 -12.83
CA ARG A 15 20.19 -19.97 -12.43
C ARG A 15 20.51 -21.06 -13.45
N LYS A 16 19.54 -21.49 -14.27
CA LYS A 16 19.73 -22.52 -15.30
C LYS A 16 20.38 -22.03 -16.58
N THR A 17 20.27 -20.74 -16.92
CA THR A 17 20.68 -20.22 -18.23
C THR A 17 22.10 -19.63 -18.24
N GLY A 18 22.65 -19.27 -17.08
CA GLY A 18 23.99 -18.64 -16.99
C GLY A 18 24.08 -17.27 -17.65
N LEU A 19 22.94 -16.65 -17.97
CA LEU A 19 22.85 -15.34 -18.60
C LEU A 19 22.88 -14.23 -17.55
N SER A 20 23.53 -13.11 -17.87
CA SER A 20 23.54 -11.90 -17.02
C SER A 20 22.31 -11.00 -17.22
N TYR A 21 21.40 -11.39 -18.12
CA TYR A 21 20.21 -10.63 -18.48
C TYR A 21 18.99 -11.56 -18.62
N LEU A 22 17.93 -11.24 -17.87
CA LEU A 22 16.63 -11.89 -17.95
C LEU A 22 15.59 -10.83 -18.34
N HIS A 23 14.90 -11.05 -19.46
CA HIS A 23 13.76 -10.25 -19.88
C HIS A 23 12.50 -11.10 -19.81
N ASN A 24 11.68 -10.87 -18.79
CA ASN A 24 10.42 -11.57 -18.57
C ASN A 24 9.26 -10.55 -18.56
N PRO A 25 8.83 -10.05 -19.74
CA PRO A 25 7.64 -9.21 -19.80
C PRO A 25 6.43 -10.08 -19.43
N GLY A 26 5.73 -9.71 -18.37
CA GLY A 26 4.51 -10.41 -17.96
C GLY A 26 3.44 -10.41 -19.07
N SER A 27 2.51 -11.36 -18.99
CA SER A 27 1.42 -11.49 -19.97
C SER A 27 0.38 -10.37 -19.91
N GLU A 28 0.28 -9.70 -18.76
CA GLU A 28 -0.69 -8.63 -18.51
C GLU A 28 -0.09 -7.25 -18.82
N PRO A 29 -0.83 -6.36 -19.50
CA PRO A 29 -0.36 -5.01 -19.76
C PRO A 29 -0.22 -4.21 -18.47
N LEU A 30 0.77 -3.31 -18.43
CA LEU A 30 0.94 -2.36 -17.34
C LEU A 30 -0.30 -1.47 -17.21
N ARG A 31 -0.76 -1.28 -15.97
CA ARG A 31 -1.91 -0.43 -15.69
C ARG A 31 -1.47 0.99 -15.36
N TYR A 32 -1.90 1.94 -16.18
CA TYR A 32 -1.63 3.37 -16.00
C TYR A 32 -2.63 4.01 -15.03
N MET A 33 -2.52 3.67 -13.74
CA MET A 33 -3.34 4.28 -12.70
C MET A 33 -2.54 4.60 -11.45
N THR A 34 -2.96 5.62 -10.70
CA THR A 34 -2.38 5.90 -9.39
C THR A 34 -2.90 4.94 -8.33
N LEU A 35 -2.17 4.77 -7.23
CA LEU A 35 -2.64 3.99 -6.07
C LEU A 35 -3.98 4.50 -5.54
N SER A 36 -4.21 5.82 -5.58
CA SER A 36 -5.50 6.41 -5.19
C SER A 36 -6.63 5.97 -6.13
N ASN A 37 -6.41 5.98 -7.45
CA ASN A 37 -7.43 5.54 -8.40
C ASN A 37 -7.68 4.02 -8.35
N LEU A 38 -6.66 3.25 -8.00
CA LEU A 38 -6.83 1.81 -7.75
C LEU A 38 -7.76 1.58 -6.56
N LEU A 39 -7.56 2.30 -5.45
CA LEU A 39 -8.43 2.20 -4.27
C LEU A 39 -9.85 2.67 -4.58
N GLU A 40 -10.01 3.76 -5.31
CA GLU A 40 -11.31 4.27 -5.77
C GLU A 40 -12.05 3.23 -6.62
N SER A 41 -11.35 2.61 -7.57
CA SER A 41 -11.91 1.54 -8.41
C SER A 41 -12.28 0.30 -7.59
N ALA A 42 -11.46 -0.05 -6.59
CA ALA A 42 -11.72 -1.17 -5.69
C ALA A 42 -12.92 -0.88 -4.78
N ALA A 43 -13.05 0.33 -4.25
CA ALA A 43 -14.20 0.75 -3.45
C ALA A 43 -15.51 0.75 -4.26
N ALA A 44 -15.46 1.19 -5.53
CA ALA A 44 -16.62 1.14 -6.41
C ALA A 44 -17.09 -0.30 -6.70
N ARG A 45 -16.15 -1.26 -6.84
CA ARG A 45 -16.46 -2.64 -7.24
C ARG A 45 -16.71 -3.59 -6.07
N TYR A 46 -16.00 -3.40 -4.97
CA TYR A 46 -15.93 -4.31 -3.81
C TYR A 46 -16.22 -3.57 -2.50
N GLY A 47 -17.01 -2.49 -2.55
CA GLY A 47 -17.14 -1.54 -1.45
C GLY A 47 -17.53 -2.12 -0.08
N GLN A 48 -18.34 -3.17 -0.03
CA GLN A 48 -18.76 -3.84 1.22
C GLN A 48 -17.83 -4.98 1.65
N THR A 49 -16.83 -5.32 0.84
CA THR A 49 -15.86 -6.35 1.18
C THR A 49 -14.82 -5.78 2.14
N GLU A 50 -14.41 -6.59 3.12
CA GLU A 50 -13.32 -6.25 4.03
C GLU A 50 -12.03 -6.01 3.24
N ALA A 51 -11.44 -4.82 3.38
CA ALA A 51 -10.17 -4.45 2.78
C ALA A 51 -9.01 -4.72 3.75
N PHE A 52 -9.22 -4.45 5.04
CA PHE A 52 -8.21 -4.65 6.08
C PHE A 52 -8.85 -5.17 7.37
N VAL A 53 -8.19 -6.16 7.98
CA VAL A 53 -8.61 -6.74 9.26
C VAL A 53 -7.41 -6.71 10.21
N SER A 54 -7.49 -5.86 11.25
CA SER A 54 -6.52 -5.83 12.35
C SER A 54 -7.00 -6.76 13.46
N LEU A 55 -6.23 -7.81 13.75
CA LEU A 55 -6.49 -8.70 14.89
C LEU A 55 -6.08 -8.05 16.22
N TYR A 56 -5.07 -7.19 16.20
CA TYR A 56 -4.57 -6.51 17.39
C TYR A 56 -5.60 -5.52 17.94
N ASP A 57 -6.19 -4.70 17.07
CA ASP A 57 -7.19 -3.69 17.47
C ASP A 57 -8.64 -4.21 17.37
N ASN A 58 -8.84 -5.46 16.95
CA ASN A 58 -10.14 -6.04 16.60
C ASN A 58 -10.99 -5.15 15.66
N ARG A 59 -10.32 -4.52 14.69
CA ARG A 59 -10.94 -3.59 13.73
C ARG A 59 -10.98 -4.19 12.34
N ARG A 60 -12.14 -4.04 11.70
CA ARG A 60 -12.41 -4.47 10.32
C ARG A 60 -12.84 -3.24 9.54
N VAL A 61 -12.24 -3.04 8.37
CA VAL A 61 -12.50 -1.88 7.52
C VAL A 61 -12.78 -2.36 6.12
N THR A 62 -13.89 -1.91 5.56
CA THR A 62 -14.30 -2.20 4.18
C THR A 62 -13.57 -1.31 3.17
N TYR A 63 -13.59 -1.66 1.88
CA TYR A 63 -13.00 -0.79 0.85
C TYR A 63 -13.63 0.61 0.81
N THR A 64 -14.95 0.72 1.03
CA THR A 64 -15.64 2.02 1.08
C THR A 64 -15.13 2.88 2.24
N GLU A 65 -14.98 2.29 3.42
CA GLU A 65 -14.51 3.00 4.62
C GLU A 65 -13.05 3.42 4.46
N LEU A 66 -12.19 2.52 3.96
CA LEU A 66 -10.79 2.83 3.73
C LEU A 66 -10.63 3.99 2.73
N HIS A 67 -11.39 3.98 1.63
CA HIS A 67 -11.39 5.07 0.66
C HIS A 67 -11.85 6.40 1.29
N ARG A 68 -12.95 6.37 2.04
CA ARG A 68 -13.47 7.56 2.74
C ARG A 68 -12.44 8.12 3.73
N ASP A 69 -11.83 7.26 4.52
CA ASP A 69 -10.89 7.66 5.57
C ASP A 69 -9.59 8.22 4.96
N ALA A 70 -9.11 7.61 3.87
CA ALA A 70 -7.99 8.14 3.09
C ALA A 70 -8.29 9.53 2.49
N ASP A 71 -9.51 9.74 2.00
CA ASP A 71 -9.95 11.03 1.44
C ASP A 71 -10.01 12.13 2.51
N GLN A 72 -10.56 11.78 3.68
CA GLN A 72 -10.60 12.69 4.82
C GLN A 72 -9.19 13.07 5.27
N LEU A 73 -8.27 12.09 5.36
CA LEU A 73 -6.89 12.35 5.75
C LEU A 73 -6.14 13.18 4.71
N ALA A 74 -6.34 12.92 3.42
CA ALA A 74 -5.75 13.72 2.34
C ALA A 74 -6.22 15.18 2.39
N SER A 75 -7.50 15.41 2.73
CA SER A 75 -8.01 16.77 2.98
C SER A 75 -7.35 17.42 4.20
N GLY A 76 -7.01 16.63 5.22
CA GLY A 76 -6.25 17.06 6.40
C GLY A 76 -4.84 17.52 6.03
N PHE A 77 -4.13 16.77 5.20
CA PHE A 77 -2.80 17.16 4.71
C PHE A 77 -2.83 18.50 3.97
N ARG A 78 -3.83 18.72 3.12
CA ARG A 78 -4.00 20.01 2.45
C ARG A 78 -4.26 21.15 3.44
N ARG A 79 -5.05 20.92 4.49
CA ARG A 79 -5.29 21.91 5.56
C ARG A 79 -4.03 22.23 6.35
N LEU A 80 -3.12 21.27 6.49
CA LEU A 80 -1.80 21.47 7.11
C LEU A 80 -0.81 22.21 6.20
N GLY A 81 -1.20 22.56 4.97
CA GLY A 81 -0.37 23.30 4.02
C GLY A 81 0.57 22.42 3.19
N LEU A 82 0.42 21.10 3.25
CA LEU A 82 1.22 20.18 2.45
C LEU A 82 0.82 20.28 0.98
N VAL A 83 1.83 20.37 0.11
CA VAL A 83 1.68 20.47 -1.34
C VAL A 83 2.24 19.25 -2.05
N ARG A 84 1.81 19.06 -3.30
CA ARG A 84 2.32 17.99 -4.15
C ARG A 84 3.85 18.06 -4.22
N GLY A 85 4.51 16.92 -3.98
CA GLY A 85 5.97 16.81 -3.97
C GLY A 85 6.60 16.93 -2.58
N ASP A 86 5.84 17.35 -1.57
CA ASP A 86 6.31 17.31 -0.18
C ASP A 86 6.50 15.86 0.28
N ARG A 87 7.45 15.68 1.20
CA ARG A 87 7.83 14.38 1.74
C ARG A 87 7.28 14.24 3.14
N ILE A 88 6.58 13.14 3.41
CA ILE A 88 6.08 12.81 4.74
C ILE A 88 6.79 11.54 5.24
N GLY A 89 7.32 11.60 6.45
CA GLY A 89 7.86 10.41 7.13
C GLY A 89 6.71 9.65 7.78
N LEU A 90 6.53 8.37 7.41
CA LEU A 90 5.56 7.49 8.05
C LEU A 90 6.29 6.54 9.00
N TRP A 91 6.12 6.80 10.30
CA TRP A 91 6.64 5.94 11.37
C TRP A 91 5.47 5.43 12.21
N ALA A 92 4.94 4.28 11.84
CA ALA A 92 3.79 3.66 12.47
C ALA A 92 3.90 2.12 12.42
N PRO A 93 3.21 1.39 13.33
CA PRO A 93 3.07 -0.07 13.20
C PRO A 93 2.28 -0.45 11.94
N ASN A 94 2.42 -1.69 11.49
CA ASN A 94 1.66 -2.24 10.35
C ASN A 94 0.17 -2.41 10.73
N GLY A 95 -0.58 -1.30 10.69
CA GLY A 95 -1.99 -1.24 11.02
C GLY A 95 -2.82 -0.49 9.97
N ILE A 96 -4.09 -0.27 10.31
CA ILE A 96 -5.05 0.41 9.45
C ILE A 96 -4.59 1.84 9.16
N GLU A 97 -4.06 2.52 10.17
CA GLU A 97 -3.56 3.89 10.11
C GLU A 97 -2.42 4.03 9.11
N TRP A 98 -1.51 3.05 9.07
CA TRP A 98 -0.38 3.02 8.14
C TRP A 98 -0.89 2.93 6.69
N VAL A 99 -1.78 1.95 6.42
CA VAL A 99 -2.38 1.76 5.09
C VAL A 99 -3.20 2.98 4.66
N THR A 100 -3.99 3.54 5.58
CA THR A 100 -4.83 4.73 5.31
C THR A 100 -3.95 5.94 4.98
N THR A 101 -2.85 6.13 5.71
CA THR A 101 -1.89 7.21 5.47
C THR A 101 -1.21 7.09 4.12
N MET A 102 -0.81 5.87 3.73
CA MET A 102 -0.23 5.60 2.41
C MET A 102 -1.17 6.00 1.27
N TYR A 103 -2.44 5.61 1.34
CA TYR A 103 -3.43 6.00 0.32
C TYR A 103 -3.74 7.49 0.33
N ALA A 104 -3.83 8.11 1.51
CA ALA A 104 -4.05 9.55 1.65
C ALA A 104 -2.90 10.37 1.06
N ALA A 105 -1.66 9.93 1.30
CA ALA A 105 -0.46 10.55 0.75
C ALA A 105 -0.41 10.43 -0.78
N ALA A 106 -0.69 9.23 -1.30
CA ALA A 106 -0.79 9.00 -2.74
C ALA A 106 -1.88 9.88 -3.38
N ARG A 107 -3.02 10.06 -2.73
CA ARG A 107 -4.10 10.96 -3.18
C ARG A 107 -3.70 12.44 -3.13
N GLY A 108 -2.92 12.82 -2.12
CA GLY A 108 -2.37 14.16 -1.96
C GLY A 108 -1.22 14.49 -2.93
N GLY A 109 -0.67 13.48 -3.62
CA GLY A 109 0.56 13.64 -4.42
C GLY A 109 1.80 13.88 -3.55
N LEU A 110 1.78 13.38 -2.32
CA LEU A 110 2.87 13.42 -1.37
C LEU A 110 3.79 12.22 -1.55
N ILE A 111 5.06 12.40 -1.22
CA ILE A 111 6.05 11.32 -1.24
C ILE A 111 6.11 10.74 0.16
N THR A 112 5.58 9.52 0.34
CA THR A 112 5.71 8.80 1.61
C THR A 112 7.10 8.20 1.74
N VAL A 113 7.74 8.45 2.88
CA VAL A 113 8.99 7.82 3.28
C VAL A 113 8.67 6.89 4.45
N ASP A 114 8.57 5.61 4.14
CA ASP A 114 8.27 4.60 5.14
C ASP A 114 9.52 4.27 5.95
N THR A 115 9.45 4.56 7.24
CA THR A 115 10.46 4.11 8.20
C THR A 115 9.89 2.95 8.98
N PHE A 116 10.43 1.76 8.75
CA PHE A 116 10.02 0.58 9.50
C PHE A 116 10.30 0.82 10.98
N CYS A 117 9.25 0.75 11.79
CA CYS A 117 9.37 0.69 13.23
C CYS A 117 10.00 -0.68 13.60
N ASN A 118 11.33 -0.77 13.58
CA ASN A 118 12.05 -1.97 13.98
C ASN A 118 12.02 -2.03 15.51
N LEU A 119 11.02 -2.69 16.10
CA LEU A 119 10.89 -2.72 17.55
C LEU A 119 10.42 -4.07 18.09
N ARG A 120 11.40 -4.77 18.67
CA ARG A 120 11.22 -5.84 19.65
C ARG A 120 10.79 -5.31 21.04
N SER A 121 10.62 -3.99 21.22
CA SER A 121 10.52 -3.39 22.57
C SER A 121 9.37 -2.37 22.79
N ILE A 122 8.66 -1.91 21.74
CA ILE A 122 7.58 -0.91 21.89
C ILE A 122 6.18 -1.56 21.89
N CYS A 123 6.00 -2.70 21.20
CA CYS A 123 4.68 -3.38 21.16
C CYS A 123 4.23 -4.02 22.49
N THR A 124 5.06 -4.05 23.54
CA THR A 124 4.69 -4.64 24.84
C THR A 124 4.33 -3.63 25.93
N LYS A 125 4.22 -2.33 25.61
CA LYS A 125 3.93 -1.28 26.62
C LYS A 125 2.67 -0.44 26.38
N PHE A 126 1.76 -0.89 25.51
CA PHE A 126 0.39 -0.38 25.46
C PHE A 126 -0.60 -1.53 25.59
#